data_AF-A0A9P0CH22-F1
#
_entry.id   AF-A0A9P0CH22-F1
#
_cell.length_a   1.000
_cell.length_b   1.000
_cell.length_c   1.000
_cell.angle_alpha   90.00
_cell.angle_beta   90.00
_cell.angle_gamma   90.00
#
_symmetry.space_group_name_H-M   'P 1'
#
loop_
_entity.id
_entity.type
_entity.pdbx_description
1 polymer ?
#
loop_
_entity_poly.entity_id
_entity_poly.type
_entity_poly.pdbx_seq_one_letter_code
_entity_poly.pdbx_strand_id
1 'polypeptide(L)'
;MNILPKKKWHVRTKENIARVRRDEAIALEEEKVKNERIQLAEREARRELLLKRNRSSNDNFLPTETAEVEDAEEPNRHINFFEELEEGTAEQKQINKEHEKEKKDEKEKYEKQIGYLTYLGQDTNEALGKKNWYDMAPDRSEVKNEVNLKSKISEDPLTTIRKLNYVYKCTDSIQHTSSSTSTTTVSSNRYSSDRSKPLDSERRSHRHKKHKKSRKRRRHSSSESSEDDRERSERHKQEELLRTKRLRREKEERLKTEALLDKLNPKKDQEKPKESSSFKAKYNTQFNPYLAKQNYS
;
A
#
# COMPACT_ATOMS: atom_id res chain seq x y z
N MET A 1 31.04 7.11 26.17
CA MET A 1 30.31 8.36 25.82
C MET A 1 29.99 8.35 24.33
N ASN A 2 28.71 8.41 23.92
CA ASN A 2 28.35 8.50 22.50
C ASN A 2 28.43 9.96 22.03
N ILE A 3 29.35 10.24 21.10
CA ILE A 3 29.56 11.59 20.56
C ILE A 3 28.85 11.82 19.22
N LEU A 4 28.31 10.78 18.58
CA LEU A 4 27.64 10.87 17.28
C LEU A 4 26.44 11.83 17.28
N PRO A 5 25.55 11.85 18.29
CA PRO A 5 24.44 12.80 18.35
C PRO A 5 24.86 14.28 18.34
N LYS A 6 26.11 14.58 18.70
CA LYS A 6 26.68 15.94 18.71
C LYS A 6 27.31 16.33 17.37
N LYS A 7 27.38 15.41 16.40
CA LYS A 7 27.97 15.67 15.08
C LYS A 7 26.87 16.06 14.10
N LYS A 8 27.11 17.15 13.36
CA LYS A 8 26.16 17.69 12.37
C LYS A 8 25.86 16.73 11.20
N TRP A 9 26.76 15.80 10.90
CA TRP A 9 26.57 14.80 9.84
C TRP A 9 25.81 13.55 10.28
N HIS A 10 25.45 13.43 11.57
CA HIS A 10 24.82 12.23 12.06
C HIS A 10 23.39 12.09 11.51
N VAL A 11 23.15 11.04 10.71
CA VAL A 11 21.90 10.82 9.97
C VAL A 11 20.65 10.79 10.86
N ARG A 12 20.79 10.37 12.12
CA ARG A 12 19.67 10.20 13.06
C ARG A 12 19.30 11.48 13.82
N THR A 13 20.01 12.60 13.60
CA THR A 13 19.62 13.87 14.23
C THR A 13 18.33 14.38 13.62
N LYS A 14 17.49 15.01 14.45
CA LYS A 14 16.18 15.54 14.02
C LYS A 14 16.30 16.46 12.80
N GLU A 15 17.35 17.29 12.78
CA GLU A 15 17.63 18.23 11.68
C GLU A 15 17.92 17.53 10.36
N ASN A 16 18.74 16.47 10.37
CA ASN A 16 19.08 15.74 9.15
C ASN A 16 17.91 14.93 8.63
N ILE A 17 17.15 14.29 9.52
CA ILE A 17 15.92 13.59 9.13
C ILE A 17 14.92 14.59 8.52
N ALA A 18 14.79 15.81 9.08
CA ALA A 18 13.91 16.84 8.54
C ALA A 18 14.39 17.38 7.18
N ARG A 19 15.70 17.42 6.92
CA ARG A 19 16.25 17.76 5.59
C ARG A 19 15.90 16.68 4.56
N VAL A 20 16.16 15.41 4.89
CA VAL A 20 15.81 14.27 4.04
C VAL A 20 14.33 14.28 3.70
N ARG A 21 13.44 14.47 4.69
CA ARG A 21 12.00 14.57 4.44
C ARG A 21 11.59 15.72 3.51
N ARG A 22 12.27 16.87 3.59
CA ARG A 22 12.01 18.00 2.70
C ARG A 22 12.46 17.66 1.29
N ASP A 23 13.64 17.08 1.12
CA ASP A 23 14.17 16.68 -0.18
C ASP A 23 13.30 15.59 -0.81
N GLU A 24 12.84 14.62 -0.02
CA GLU A 24 11.86 13.59 -0.43
C GLU A 24 10.52 14.22 -0.83
N ALA A 25 10.00 15.19 -0.07
CA ALA A 25 8.77 15.88 -0.40
C ALA A 25 8.88 16.68 -1.70
N ILE A 26 10.01 17.37 -1.92
CA ILE A 26 10.29 18.09 -3.17
C ILE A 26 10.37 17.11 -4.33
N ALA A 27 11.09 15.99 -4.18
CA ALA A 27 11.19 14.98 -5.22
C ALA A 27 9.81 14.41 -5.60
N LEU A 28 8.96 14.14 -4.60
CA LEU A 28 7.59 13.69 -4.83
C LEU A 28 6.72 14.73 -5.53
N GLU A 29 6.87 16.01 -5.21
CA GLU A 29 6.15 17.10 -5.88
C GLU A 29 6.59 17.24 -7.34
N GLU A 30 7.90 17.19 -7.61
CA GLU A 30 8.42 17.21 -8.99
C GLU A 30 7.95 16.02 -9.82
N GLU A 31 7.85 14.82 -9.22
CA GLU A 31 7.29 13.64 -9.89
C GLU A 31 5.80 13.81 -10.19
N LYS A 32 5.02 14.37 -9.26
CA LYS A 32 3.61 14.70 -9.50
C LYS A 32 3.43 15.68 -10.66
N VAL A 33 4.19 16.76 -10.67
CA VAL A 33 4.15 17.76 -11.76
C VAL A 33 4.51 17.13 -13.10
N LYS A 34 5.51 16.25 -13.15
CA LYS A 34 5.85 15.50 -14.38
C LYS A 34 4.71 14.59 -14.82
N ASN A 35 4.08 13.88 -13.89
CA ASN A 35 2.96 12.99 -14.18
C ASN A 35 1.74 13.76 -14.68
N GLU A 36 1.41 14.90 -14.06
CA GLU A 36 0.33 15.79 -14.52
C GLU A 36 0.59 16.29 -15.94
N ARG A 37 1.83 16.67 -16.25
CA ARG A 37 2.23 17.07 -17.61
C ARG A 37 2.09 15.94 -18.62
N ILE A 38 2.47 14.71 -18.25
CA ILE A 38 2.30 13.52 -19.09
C ILE A 38 0.80 13.25 -19.34
N GLN A 39 -0.02 13.29 -18.29
CA GLN A 39 -1.47 13.08 -18.39
C GLN A 39 -2.14 14.15 -19.25
N LEU A 40 -1.72 15.40 -19.15
CA LEU A 40 -2.22 16.48 -20.01
C LEU A 40 -1.84 16.23 -21.47
N ALA A 41 -0.57 15.91 -21.75
CA ALA A 41 -0.12 15.59 -23.10
C ALA A 41 -0.84 14.36 -23.68
N GLU A 42 -1.12 13.35 -22.87
CA GLU A 42 -1.90 12.18 -23.28
C GLU A 42 -3.36 12.54 -23.63
N ARG A 43 -4.01 13.37 -22.80
CA ARG A 43 -5.36 13.88 -23.08
C ARG A 43 -5.40 14.67 -24.39
N GLU A 44 -4.44 15.56 -24.61
CA GLU A 44 -4.32 16.34 -25.84
C GLU A 44 -4.05 15.47 -27.07
N ALA A 45 -3.11 14.53 -26.99
CA ALA A 45 -2.81 13.59 -28.07
C ALA A 45 -4.03 12.74 -28.44
N ARG A 46 -4.77 12.26 -27.44
CA ARG A 46 -6.02 11.51 -27.65
C ARG A 46 -7.08 12.37 -28.33
N ARG A 47 -7.25 13.63 -27.89
CA ARG A 47 -8.17 14.59 -28.53
C ARG A 47 -7.77 14.84 -29.97
N GLU A 48 -6.49 15.10 -30.24
CA GLU A 48 -5.97 15.36 -31.58
C GLU A 48 -6.19 14.16 -32.51
N LEU A 49 -5.96 12.93 -32.03
CA LEU A 49 -6.26 11.71 -32.78
C LEU A 49 -7.74 11.64 -33.16
N LEU A 50 -8.65 11.91 -32.22
CA LEU A 50 -10.09 11.91 -32.49
C LEU A 50 -10.48 13.02 -33.48
N LEU A 51 -9.89 14.21 -33.36
CA LEU A 51 -10.13 15.31 -34.30
C LEU A 51 -9.62 14.97 -35.70
N LYS A 52 -8.43 14.39 -35.83
CA LYS A 52 -7.87 13.93 -37.11
C LYS A 52 -8.77 12.86 -37.73
N ARG A 53 -9.24 11.89 -36.93
CA ARG A 53 -10.18 10.87 -37.38
C ARG A 53 -11.50 11.47 -37.85
N ASN A 54 -12.07 12.40 -37.07
CA ASN A 54 -13.32 13.07 -37.42
C ASN A 54 -13.18 13.87 -38.72
N ARG A 55 -12.10 14.65 -38.87
CA ARG A 55 -11.78 15.39 -40.10
C ARG A 55 -11.66 14.46 -41.30
N SER A 56 -10.94 13.34 -41.16
CA SER A 56 -10.82 12.36 -42.25
C SER A 56 -12.12 11.64 -42.62
N SER A 57 -13.11 11.61 -41.72
CA SER A 57 -14.42 11.00 -41.98
C SER A 57 -15.48 12.01 -42.47
N ASN A 58 -15.29 13.30 -42.22
CA ASN A 58 -16.22 14.39 -42.54
C ASN A 58 -15.74 15.29 -43.70
N ASP A 59 -15.03 14.73 -44.69
CA ASP A 59 -14.60 15.45 -45.90
C ASP A 59 -15.77 16.02 -46.76
N ASN A 60 -17.03 15.76 -46.38
CA ASN A 60 -18.23 16.26 -47.04
C ASN A 60 -18.94 17.41 -46.28
N PHE A 61 -18.41 17.90 -45.15
CA PHE A 61 -19.03 19.02 -44.43
C PHE A 61 -18.36 20.34 -44.82
N LEU A 62 -18.86 20.95 -45.90
CA LEU A 62 -18.55 22.33 -46.29
C LEU A 62 -18.96 23.29 -45.16
N PRO A 63 -18.08 24.17 -44.67
CA PRO A 63 -18.48 25.27 -43.80
C PRO A 63 -19.39 26.21 -44.59
N THR A 64 -20.67 26.24 -44.26
CA THR A 64 -21.61 27.26 -44.73
C THR A 64 -21.19 28.60 -44.13
N GLU A 65 -20.53 29.43 -44.94
CA GLU A 65 -20.47 30.87 -44.70
C GLU A 65 -21.87 31.45 -44.87
N THR A 66 -22.18 32.49 -44.08
CA THR A 66 -23.35 33.36 -44.15
C THR A 66 -24.69 32.82 -43.59
N ALA A 67 -24.97 33.20 -42.35
CA ALA A 67 -26.32 33.55 -41.91
C ALA A 67 -26.18 34.67 -40.89
N GLU A 68 -26.34 35.91 -41.36
CA GLU A 68 -26.55 37.08 -40.52
C GLU A 68 -27.84 36.84 -39.73
N VAL A 69 -27.74 36.84 -38.40
CA VAL A 69 -28.90 36.85 -37.49
C VAL A 69 -28.70 38.04 -36.56
N GLU A 70 -29.69 38.91 -36.60
CA GLU A 70 -29.79 40.21 -35.96
C GLU A 70 -29.91 40.13 -34.42
N ASP A 71 -29.33 41.15 -33.77
CA ASP A 71 -29.70 41.81 -32.52
C ASP A 71 -29.95 41.01 -31.21
N ALA A 72 -28.99 41.16 -30.28
CA ALA A 72 -29.27 41.32 -28.84
C ALA A 72 -28.12 42.09 -28.15
N GLU A 73 -28.49 43.09 -27.35
CA GLU A 73 -27.63 44.09 -26.72
C GLU A 73 -26.68 43.52 -25.64
N GLU A 74 -25.40 43.37 -25.94
CA GLU A 74 -24.28 43.43 -24.98
C GLU A 74 -23.04 44.00 -25.72
N PRO A 75 -22.17 44.80 -25.07
CA PRO A 75 -21.12 45.56 -25.74
C PRO A 75 -20.05 44.64 -26.32
N ASN A 76 -20.17 44.29 -27.61
CA ASN A 76 -19.17 43.76 -28.55
C ASN A 76 -17.96 43.03 -27.93
N ARG A 77 -18.21 42.10 -27.00
CA ARG A 77 -17.24 41.11 -26.55
C ARG A 77 -17.48 39.89 -27.41
N HIS A 78 -16.42 39.34 -28.00
CA HIS A 78 -16.49 38.07 -28.70
C HIS A 78 -17.05 37.04 -27.71
N ILE A 79 -18.10 36.32 -28.11
CA ILE A 79 -18.71 35.29 -27.26
C ILE A 79 -17.68 34.16 -27.13
N ASN A 80 -16.88 34.25 -26.08
CA ASN A 80 -15.87 33.26 -25.76
C ASN A 80 -16.59 32.09 -25.09
N PHE A 81 -17.09 31.15 -25.91
CA PHE A 81 -17.67 29.88 -25.44
C PHE A 81 -16.73 29.08 -24.51
N PHE A 82 -15.45 29.47 -24.43
CA PHE A 82 -14.41 28.86 -23.61
C PHE A 82 -13.93 29.76 -22.46
N GLU A 83 -14.48 30.96 -22.26
CA GLU A 83 -14.10 31.86 -21.13
C GLU A 83 -14.26 31.13 -19.80
N GLU A 84 -15.38 30.44 -19.62
CA GLU A 84 -15.66 29.62 -18.43
C GLU A 84 -14.69 28.42 -18.28
N LEU A 85 -14.12 27.92 -19.37
CA LEU A 85 -13.17 26.80 -19.35
C LEU A 85 -11.74 27.26 -19.08
N GLU A 86 -11.35 28.43 -19.59
CA GLU A 86 -10.07 29.10 -19.29
C GLU A 86 -10.04 29.67 -17.86
N GLU A 87 -11.18 30.15 -17.36
CA GLU A 87 -11.39 30.58 -15.97
C GLU A 87 -11.49 29.39 -14.98
N GLY A 88 -11.53 28.16 -15.50
CA GLY A 88 -11.56 26.92 -14.70
C GLY A 88 -12.88 26.67 -13.95
N THR A 89 -13.94 27.41 -14.29
CA THR A 89 -15.30 27.30 -13.75
C THR A 89 -16.14 26.24 -14.49
N ALA A 90 -15.85 25.98 -15.77
CA ALA A 90 -16.52 24.96 -16.60
C ALA A 90 -16.02 23.54 -16.35
N GLU A 91 -14.86 23.38 -15.69
CA GLU A 91 -14.65 22.17 -14.90
C GLU A 91 -15.64 22.23 -13.75
N GLN A 92 -16.89 21.85 -14.00
CA GLN A 92 -17.77 21.37 -12.96
C GLN A 92 -17.09 20.13 -12.37
N LYS A 93 -16.15 20.37 -11.46
CA LYS A 93 -15.74 19.49 -10.36
C LYS A 93 -16.94 19.33 -9.44
N GLN A 94 -18.12 19.02 -9.99
CA GLN A 94 -19.08 18.20 -9.27
C GLN A 94 -18.48 16.82 -9.20
N ILE A 95 -17.46 16.69 -8.36
CA ILE A 95 -17.01 15.40 -7.86
C ILE A 95 -18.28 14.78 -7.28
N ASN A 96 -18.58 13.55 -7.67
CA ASN A 96 -19.76 12.88 -7.14
C ASN A 96 -19.68 12.95 -5.61
N LYS A 97 -20.65 13.63 -4.98
CA LYS A 97 -20.70 13.81 -3.52
C LYS A 97 -20.66 12.47 -2.79
N GLU A 98 -21.16 11.41 -3.42
CA GLU A 98 -21.11 10.05 -2.91
C GLU A 98 -19.68 9.50 -2.90
N HIS A 99 -18.88 9.78 -3.93
CA HIS A 99 -17.50 9.32 -4.05
C HIS A 99 -16.55 10.01 -3.07
N GLU A 100 -16.80 11.28 -2.70
CA GLU A 100 -16.04 11.92 -1.62
C GLU A 100 -16.37 11.34 -0.25
N LYS A 101 -17.66 11.05 -0.02
CA LYS A 101 -18.11 10.37 1.20
C LYS A 101 -17.52 8.97 1.30
N GLU A 102 -17.55 8.20 0.22
CA GLU A 102 -16.96 6.86 0.16
C GLU A 102 -15.46 6.89 0.47
N LYS A 103 -14.71 7.80 -0.16
CA LYS A 103 -13.28 7.99 0.16
C LYS A 103 -13.03 8.42 1.60
N LYS A 104 -13.93 9.21 2.19
CA LYS A 104 -13.83 9.61 3.60
C LYS A 104 -14.09 8.41 4.51
N ASP A 105 -15.13 7.63 4.24
CA ASP A 105 -15.46 6.43 5.00
C ASP A 105 -14.36 5.36 4.89
N GLU A 106 -13.74 5.21 3.72
CA GLU A 106 -12.58 4.34 3.51
C GLU A 106 -11.38 4.77 4.35
N LYS A 107 -11.07 6.07 4.36
CA LYS A 107 -10.01 6.62 5.22
C LYS A 107 -10.32 6.41 6.69
N GLU A 108 -11.54 6.68 7.14
CA GLU A 108 -11.95 6.46 8.51
C GLU A 108 -11.90 4.98 8.90
N LYS A 109 -12.30 4.05 8.01
CA LYS A 109 -12.16 2.60 8.22
C LYS A 109 -10.70 2.20 8.34
N TYR A 110 -9.83 2.71 7.47
CA TYR A 110 -8.39 2.45 7.51
C TYR A 110 -7.74 3.02 8.79
N GLU A 111 -8.10 4.24 9.17
CA GLU A 111 -7.64 4.88 10.40
C GLU A 111 -8.16 4.14 11.64
N LYS A 112 -9.40 3.67 11.65
CA LYS A 112 -9.94 2.80 12.71
C LYS A 112 -9.20 1.47 12.74
N GLN A 113 -8.92 0.86 11.59
CA GLN A 113 -8.21 -0.42 11.48
C GLN A 113 -6.76 -0.32 11.95
N ILE A 114 -6.09 0.81 11.73
CA ILE A 114 -4.73 1.06 12.22
C ILE A 114 -4.70 1.56 13.67
N GLY A 115 -5.84 2.05 14.18
CA GLY A 115 -5.92 2.64 15.51
C GLY A 115 -5.51 4.11 15.58
N TYR A 116 -5.51 4.83 14.44
CA TYR A 116 -5.40 6.28 14.43
C TYR A 116 -6.70 6.96 14.88
N LEU A 117 -7.85 6.39 14.49
CA LEU A 117 -9.19 6.88 14.84
C LEU A 117 -9.91 5.92 15.80
N THR A 118 -9.17 5.27 16.69
CA THR A 118 -9.75 4.53 17.82
C THR A 118 -9.93 5.49 18.98
N TYR A 119 -11.16 5.91 19.25
CA TYR A 119 -11.43 6.68 20.46
C TYR A 119 -11.31 5.75 21.66
N LEU A 120 -10.51 6.18 22.64
CA LEU A 120 -10.36 5.49 23.91
C LEU A 120 -11.74 5.27 24.55
N GLY A 121 -12.15 4.01 24.70
CA GLY A 121 -13.45 3.65 25.28
C GLY A 121 -14.46 3.03 24.32
N GLN A 122 -14.28 3.10 23.00
CA GLN A 122 -15.24 2.56 22.01
C GLN A 122 -15.37 1.03 22.04
N ASP A 123 -14.26 0.33 22.29
CA ASP A 123 -14.23 -1.13 22.41
C ASP A 123 -14.47 -1.62 23.85
N THR A 124 -14.84 -0.73 24.78
CA THR A 124 -15.17 -1.17 26.13
C THR A 124 -16.45 -2.01 26.10
N ASN A 125 -16.48 -3.05 26.93
CA ASN A 125 -17.62 -3.96 27.03
C ASN A 125 -18.91 -3.22 27.42
N GLU A 126 -18.80 -2.10 28.14
CA GLU A 126 -19.90 -1.18 28.45
C GLU A 126 -20.48 -0.50 27.20
N ALA A 127 -19.65 0.04 26.30
CA ALA A 127 -20.10 0.67 25.06
C ALA A 127 -20.69 -0.34 24.05
N LEU A 128 -20.15 -1.56 24.03
CA LEU A 128 -20.64 -2.65 23.17
C LEU A 128 -21.85 -3.40 23.75
N GLY A 129 -22.29 -3.05 24.97
CA GLY A 129 -23.35 -3.77 25.69
C GLY A 129 -23.02 -5.24 26.00
N LYS A 130 -21.74 -5.62 25.91
CA LYS A 130 -21.26 -6.97 26.19
C LYS A 130 -20.99 -7.08 27.69
N LYS A 131 -21.46 -8.15 28.33
CA LYS A 131 -21.09 -8.43 29.73
C LYS A 131 -19.78 -9.20 29.77
N ASN A 132 -18.94 -8.89 30.76
CA ASN A 132 -17.72 -9.66 30.94
C ASN A 132 -18.03 -11.08 31.42
N TRP A 133 -17.12 -12.01 31.15
CA TRP A 133 -17.23 -13.39 31.62
C TRP A 133 -17.29 -13.51 33.15
N TYR A 134 -16.81 -12.50 33.89
CA TYR A 134 -16.91 -12.43 35.35
C TYR A 134 -18.22 -11.79 35.84
N ASP A 135 -18.94 -11.05 34.99
CA ASP A 135 -20.25 -10.47 35.32
C ASP A 135 -21.39 -11.46 35.08
N MET A 136 -21.14 -12.49 34.27
CA MET A 136 -22.10 -13.58 34.00
C MET A 136 -21.61 -14.88 34.62
N ALA A 137 -22.40 -15.44 35.54
CA ALA A 137 -22.17 -16.80 36.01
C ALA A 137 -22.23 -17.76 34.80
N PRO A 138 -21.24 -18.66 34.63
CA PRO A 138 -21.27 -19.67 33.58
C PRO A 138 -22.57 -20.47 33.67
N ASP A 139 -23.21 -20.71 32.52
CA ASP A 139 -24.41 -21.54 32.48
C ASP A 139 -24.04 -22.99 32.82
N ARG A 140 -24.42 -23.41 34.04
CA ARG A 140 -24.17 -24.76 34.57
C ARG A 140 -25.29 -25.74 34.22
N SER A 141 -26.24 -25.37 33.35
CA SER A 141 -27.29 -26.28 32.92
C SER A 141 -26.75 -27.45 32.07
N GLU A 142 -25.59 -27.30 31.42
CA GLU A 142 -24.99 -28.30 30.53
C GLU A 142 -23.81 -29.08 31.17
N VAL A 143 -23.83 -29.29 32.49
CA VAL A 143 -22.79 -30.00 33.26
C VAL A 143 -22.87 -31.53 33.05
N LYS A 144 -22.64 -32.01 31.83
CA LYS A 144 -22.48 -33.44 31.53
C LYS A 144 -21.02 -33.89 31.43
N ASN A 145 -20.06 -32.95 31.33
CA ASN A 145 -18.66 -33.23 31.02
C ASN A 145 -17.66 -32.80 32.11
N GLU A 146 -18.10 -32.50 33.34
CA GLU A 146 -17.18 -32.12 34.41
C GLU A 146 -16.34 -33.31 34.90
N VAL A 147 -15.02 -33.21 34.75
CA VAL A 147 -14.08 -34.22 35.24
C VAL A 147 -14.02 -34.16 36.78
N ASN A 148 -14.00 -35.34 37.42
CA ASN A 148 -13.84 -35.52 38.86
C ASN A 148 -14.96 -34.94 39.77
N LEU A 149 -16.21 -34.94 39.31
CA LEU A 149 -17.39 -34.55 40.13
C LEU A 149 -17.42 -35.23 41.51
N LYS A 150 -17.06 -36.52 41.59
CA LYS A 150 -17.09 -37.28 42.84
C LYS A 150 -16.09 -36.78 43.89
N SER A 151 -14.87 -36.42 43.47
CA SER A 151 -13.85 -35.85 44.38
C SER A 151 -14.32 -34.50 44.89
N LYS A 152 -14.75 -33.63 43.97
CA LYS A 152 -15.23 -32.27 44.27
C LYS A 152 -16.41 -32.27 45.25
N ILE A 153 -17.37 -33.18 45.08
CA ILE A 153 -18.51 -33.30 46.00
C ILE A 153 -18.08 -33.84 47.37
N SER A 154 -17.12 -34.77 47.41
CA SER A 154 -16.62 -35.37 48.65
C SER A 154 -15.75 -34.41 49.47
N GLU A 155 -14.98 -33.57 48.79
CA GLU A 155 -14.04 -32.61 49.38
C GLU A 155 -14.69 -31.23 49.61
N ASP A 156 -15.97 -31.06 49.25
CA ASP A 156 -16.70 -29.82 49.50
C ASP A 156 -17.03 -29.68 51.00
N PRO A 157 -16.48 -28.65 51.70
CA PRO A 157 -16.72 -28.42 53.11
C PRO A 157 -18.20 -28.19 53.45
N LEU A 158 -19.00 -27.67 52.50
CA LEU A 158 -20.43 -27.49 52.68
C LEU A 158 -21.17 -28.83 52.80
N THR A 159 -20.66 -29.88 52.17
CA THR A 159 -21.23 -31.23 52.27
C THR A 159 -21.02 -31.79 53.69
N THR A 160 -19.85 -31.57 54.28
CA THR A 160 -19.56 -31.88 55.69
C THR A 160 -20.42 -31.05 56.64
N ILE A 161 -20.53 -29.73 56.43
CA ILE A 161 -21.37 -28.85 57.24
C ILE A 161 -22.84 -29.26 57.16
N ARG A 162 -23.35 -29.62 55.98
CA ARG A 162 -24.73 -30.09 55.80
C ARG A 162 -24.99 -31.41 56.53
N LYS A 163 -24.03 -32.34 56.53
CA LYS A 163 -24.11 -33.60 57.29
C LYS A 163 -24.13 -33.33 58.79
N LEU A 164 -23.25 -32.44 59.28
CA LEU A 164 -23.22 -32.05 60.68
C LEU A 164 -24.54 -31.37 61.09
N ASN A 165 -25.00 -30.38 60.32
CA ASN A 165 -26.30 -29.72 60.56
C ASN A 165 -27.48 -30.69 60.53
N TYR A 166 -27.41 -31.77 59.74
CA TYR A 166 -28.42 -32.82 59.75
C TYR A 166 -28.37 -33.66 61.04
N VAL A 167 -27.17 -33.99 61.52
CA VAL A 167 -26.98 -34.69 62.80
C VAL A 167 -27.48 -33.85 63.98
N TYR A 168 -27.17 -32.55 64.00
CA TYR A 168 -27.68 -31.64 65.04
C TYR A 168 -29.21 -31.48 64.99
N LYS A 169 -29.83 -31.54 63.80
CA LYS A 169 -31.30 -31.53 63.66
C LYS A 169 -31.99 -32.80 64.15
N CYS A 170 -31.30 -33.95 64.21
CA CYS A 170 -31.84 -35.20 64.74
C CYS A 170 -31.64 -35.36 66.25
N THR A 171 -30.68 -34.67 66.85
CA THR A 171 -30.48 -34.68 68.31
C THR A 171 -31.38 -33.68 69.03
N ASP A 172 -31.79 -32.61 68.36
CA ASP A 172 -32.69 -31.59 68.91
C ASP A 172 -34.19 -31.91 68.72
N SER A 173 -34.55 -33.06 68.12
CA SER A 173 -35.96 -33.50 68.13
C SER A 173 -36.41 -34.07 69.49
N ILE A 174 -35.51 -34.13 70.47
CA ILE A 174 -35.87 -34.29 71.89
C ILE A 174 -35.67 -32.92 72.52
N GLN A 175 -36.77 -32.16 72.55
CA GLN A 175 -37.00 -30.89 73.25
C GLN A 175 -36.88 -29.60 72.40
N HIS A 176 -38.01 -28.88 72.39
CA HIS A 176 -38.23 -27.47 72.07
C HIS A 176 -38.80 -27.12 70.69
N THR A 177 -40.12 -26.92 70.72
CA THR A 177 -40.85 -25.91 69.96
C THR A 177 -40.18 -24.53 70.08
N SER A 178 -39.76 -23.90 68.97
CA SER A 178 -39.99 -22.46 68.70
C SER A 178 -39.31 -21.95 67.41
N SER A 179 -40.05 -21.05 66.74
CA SER A 179 -39.63 -20.05 65.74
C SER A 179 -39.07 -20.50 64.38
N SER A 180 -40.02 -20.63 63.46
CA SER A 180 -39.98 -20.22 62.06
C SER A 180 -38.98 -19.13 61.65
N THR A 181 -38.23 -19.38 60.58
CA THR A 181 -38.11 -18.44 59.45
C THR A 181 -38.14 -19.22 58.14
N SER A 182 -39.12 -18.88 57.31
CA SER A 182 -39.41 -19.48 56.02
C SER A 182 -38.51 -18.90 54.93
N THR A 183 -37.99 -19.73 54.03
CA THR A 183 -38.01 -19.46 52.57
C THR A 183 -37.67 -20.72 51.77
N THR A 184 -38.64 -21.09 50.92
CA THR A 184 -38.52 -21.60 49.56
C THR A 184 -38.00 -23.02 49.26
N THR A 185 -38.98 -23.81 48.79
CA THR A 185 -39.00 -24.61 47.55
C THR A 185 -38.14 -25.87 47.42
N VAL A 186 -38.83 -27.00 47.60
CA VAL A 186 -38.91 -28.20 46.73
C VAL A 186 -37.70 -28.57 45.87
N SER A 187 -37.11 -29.74 46.12
CA SER A 187 -37.52 -30.96 45.39
C SER A 187 -36.62 -32.14 45.74
N SER A 188 -37.29 -33.25 46.00
CA SER A 188 -36.78 -34.60 46.20
C SER A 188 -35.99 -35.11 44.99
N ASN A 189 -34.91 -35.84 45.22
CA ASN A 189 -34.92 -37.27 44.91
C ASN A 189 -33.71 -38.01 45.47
N ARG A 190 -34.01 -39.15 46.08
CA ARG A 190 -33.08 -40.20 46.48
C ARG A 190 -32.68 -40.94 45.21
N TYR A 191 -31.38 -41.14 44.96
CA TYR A 191 -30.94 -42.17 44.03
C TYR A 191 -30.10 -43.21 44.75
N SER A 192 -30.56 -44.44 44.56
CA SER A 192 -30.03 -45.68 45.06
C SER A 192 -28.66 -45.99 44.48
N SER A 193 -27.85 -46.63 45.30
CA SER A 193 -26.73 -47.51 44.92
C SER A 193 -27.06 -48.40 43.73
N ASP A 194 -26.16 -48.51 42.75
CA ASP A 194 -25.59 -49.82 42.38
C ASP A 194 -24.26 -49.72 41.60
N ARG A 195 -23.46 -50.78 41.79
CA ARG A 195 -22.16 -51.21 41.24
C ARG A 195 -22.08 -51.09 39.70
N SER A 196 -20.93 -51.02 39.02
CA SER A 196 -19.70 -51.82 39.14
C SER A 196 -18.55 -51.16 38.34
N LYS A 197 -17.31 -51.30 38.83
CA LYS A 197 -16.05 -51.21 38.05
C LYS A 197 -15.84 -52.56 37.26
N PRO A 198 -14.73 -52.85 36.53
CA PRO A 198 -13.49 -52.10 36.24
C PRO A 198 -12.99 -52.16 34.76
N LEU A 199 -12.12 -51.20 34.37
CA LEU A 199 -10.73 -51.36 33.88
C LEU A 199 -10.48 -52.39 32.77
N ASP A 200 -9.93 -51.93 31.64
CA ASP A 200 -8.66 -52.50 31.20
C ASP A 200 -7.79 -51.45 30.49
N SER A 201 -6.50 -51.59 30.76
CA SER A 201 -5.38 -50.72 30.42
C SER A 201 -4.52 -51.40 29.35
N GLU A 202 -3.53 -50.65 28.87
CA GLU A 202 -2.36 -51.15 28.14
C GLU A 202 -2.57 -51.32 26.62
N ARG A 203 -1.62 -51.00 25.72
CA ARG A 203 -0.17 -50.83 25.87
C ARG A 203 0.38 -50.12 24.63
N ARG A 204 1.34 -49.24 24.84
CA ARG A 204 2.28 -48.76 23.80
C ARG A 204 3.20 -49.90 23.39
N SER A 205 3.60 -49.98 22.12
CA SER A 205 4.90 -50.56 21.75
C SER A 205 5.47 -49.98 20.46
N HIS A 206 6.80 -49.89 20.44
CA HIS A 206 7.66 -49.29 19.44
C HIS A 206 8.25 -50.34 18.48
N ARG A 207 8.71 -49.84 17.30
CA ARG A 207 9.88 -50.31 16.49
C ARG A 207 9.60 -51.54 15.57
N HIS A 208 10.06 -51.64 14.32
CA HIS A 208 11.40 -51.44 13.78
C HIS A 208 11.45 -51.15 12.25
N LYS A 209 12.54 -50.49 11.85
CA LYS A 209 13.04 -50.22 10.47
C LYS A 209 13.35 -51.49 9.66
N LYS A 210 13.15 -51.45 8.33
CA LYS A 210 14.06 -52.03 7.31
C LYS A 210 14.04 -51.25 5.98
N HIS A 211 15.19 -51.31 5.30
CA HIS A 211 15.68 -50.48 4.19
C HIS A 211 15.02 -50.72 2.82
N LYS A 212 15.10 -49.73 1.91
CA LYS A 212 15.73 -49.87 0.56
C LYS A 212 16.31 -48.54 0.06
N LYS A 213 17.59 -48.57 -0.34
CA LYS A 213 18.32 -47.51 -1.05
C LYS A 213 17.87 -47.50 -2.51
N SER A 214 17.47 -46.34 -3.05
CA SER A 214 17.55 -46.08 -4.49
C SER A 214 18.32 -44.76 -4.70
N ARG A 215 19.40 -44.86 -5.48
CA ARG A 215 20.22 -43.72 -5.92
C ARG A 215 19.42 -42.95 -6.96
N LYS A 216 18.82 -41.82 -6.59
CA LYS A 216 18.42 -40.79 -7.56
C LYS A 216 19.52 -39.74 -7.63
N ARG A 217 20.16 -39.65 -8.80
CA ARG A 217 21.05 -38.55 -9.17
C ARG A 217 20.25 -37.24 -9.04
N ARG A 218 20.62 -36.38 -8.08
CA ARG A 218 20.12 -35.01 -8.03
C ARG A 218 20.78 -34.25 -9.18
N ARG A 219 19.99 -33.94 -10.21
CA ARG A 219 20.31 -32.83 -11.10
C ARG A 219 20.16 -31.56 -10.26
N HIS A 220 21.24 -30.80 -10.12
CA HIS A 220 21.16 -29.45 -9.56
C HIS A 220 20.32 -28.62 -10.54
N SER A 221 19.13 -28.21 -10.09
CA SER A 221 18.37 -27.13 -10.74
C SER A 221 19.07 -25.82 -10.41
N SER A 222 19.61 -25.16 -11.43
CA SER A 222 20.26 -23.85 -11.39
C SER A 222 19.24 -22.73 -11.15
N SER A 223 18.69 -22.65 -9.94
CA SER A 223 17.70 -21.62 -9.55
C SER A 223 18.29 -20.51 -8.68
N GLU A 224 19.61 -20.41 -8.56
CA GLU A 224 20.31 -19.32 -7.83
C GLU A 224 21.12 -18.40 -8.76
N SER A 225 20.79 -18.34 -10.05
CA SER A 225 21.48 -17.46 -11.02
C SER A 225 20.63 -16.31 -11.53
N SER A 226 19.32 -16.28 -11.25
CA SER A 226 18.41 -15.26 -11.79
C SER A 226 18.32 -13.99 -10.94
N GLU A 227 18.75 -14.03 -9.68
CA GLU A 227 18.80 -12.82 -8.83
C GLU A 227 20.01 -11.95 -9.18
N ASP A 228 21.15 -12.54 -9.51
CA ASP A 228 22.37 -11.83 -9.94
C ASP A 228 22.20 -11.14 -11.32
N ASP A 229 21.48 -11.77 -12.25
CA ASP A 229 21.18 -11.17 -13.56
C ASP A 229 20.26 -9.93 -13.47
N ARG A 230 19.33 -9.92 -12.51
CA ARG A 230 18.46 -8.76 -12.26
C ARG A 230 19.26 -7.61 -11.66
N GLU A 231 20.08 -7.88 -10.65
CA GLU A 231 20.92 -6.87 -10.01
C GLU A 231 21.97 -6.31 -11.00
N ARG A 232 22.53 -7.16 -11.87
CA ARG A 232 23.42 -6.73 -12.96
C ARG A 232 22.71 -5.84 -13.99
N SER A 233 21.46 -6.17 -14.33
CA SER A 233 20.64 -5.36 -15.25
C SER A 233 20.29 -4.00 -14.65
N GLU A 234 20.03 -3.94 -13.35
CA GLU A 234 19.76 -2.70 -12.62
C GLU A 234 21.00 -1.80 -12.54
N ARG A 235 22.18 -2.38 -12.24
CA ARG A 235 23.47 -1.65 -12.30
C ARG A 235 23.72 -1.08 -13.69
N HIS A 236 23.47 -1.85 -14.75
CA HIS A 236 23.63 -1.37 -16.13
C HIS A 236 22.70 -0.19 -16.46
N LYS A 237 21.42 -0.28 -16.06
CA LYS A 237 20.46 0.84 -16.20
C LYS A 237 20.92 2.08 -15.44
N GLN A 238 21.44 1.89 -14.22
CA GLN A 238 21.96 2.99 -13.41
C GLN A 238 23.19 3.64 -14.05
N GLU A 239 24.11 2.86 -14.61
CA GLU A 239 25.25 3.37 -15.39
C GLU A 239 24.79 4.15 -16.62
N GLU A 240 23.79 3.66 -17.34
CA GLU A 240 23.25 4.32 -18.52
C GLU A 240 22.62 5.68 -18.17
N LEU A 241 21.88 5.76 -17.06
CA LEU A 241 21.37 7.02 -16.52
C LEU A 241 22.49 8.00 -16.17
N LEU A 242 23.61 7.53 -15.60
CA LEU A 242 24.77 8.38 -15.32
C LEU A 242 25.44 8.87 -16.61
N ARG A 243 25.51 8.03 -17.65
CA ARG A 243 26.06 8.40 -18.97
C ARG A 243 25.18 9.45 -19.67
N THR A 244 23.86 9.29 -19.66
CA THR A 244 22.95 10.29 -20.26
C THR A 244 23.01 11.63 -19.52
N LYS A 245 23.07 11.60 -18.18
CA LYS A 245 23.24 12.81 -17.36
C LYS A 245 24.56 13.51 -17.64
N ARG A 246 25.67 12.76 -17.81
CA ARG A 246 26.97 13.32 -18.21
C ARG A 246 26.91 13.97 -19.59
N LEU A 247 26.35 13.28 -20.59
CA LEU A 247 26.20 13.80 -21.95
C LEU A 247 25.35 15.08 -21.99
N ARG A 248 24.29 15.14 -21.17
CA ARG A 248 23.45 16.33 -21.07
C ARG A 248 24.24 17.52 -20.52
N ARG A 249 25.01 17.33 -19.44
CA ARG A 249 25.88 18.39 -18.89
C ARG A 249 26.91 18.85 -19.90
N GLU A 250 27.55 17.93 -20.60
CA GLU A 250 28.53 18.25 -21.65
C GLU A 250 27.89 19.03 -22.80
N LYS A 251 26.68 18.67 -23.22
CA LYS A 251 25.92 19.43 -24.23
C LYS A 251 25.57 20.84 -23.74
N GLU A 252 25.10 20.98 -22.50
CA GLU A 252 24.77 22.27 -21.91
C GLU A 252 26.00 23.17 -21.78
N GLU A 253 27.14 22.62 -21.35
CA GLU A 253 28.43 23.33 -21.31
C GLU A 253 28.89 23.70 -22.72
N ARG A 254 28.77 22.79 -23.69
CA ARG A 254 29.12 23.04 -25.09
C ARG A 254 28.27 24.17 -25.70
N LEU A 255 26.96 24.15 -25.50
CA LEU A 255 26.05 25.23 -25.93
C LEU A 255 26.41 26.55 -25.27
N LYS A 256 26.78 26.53 -23.98
CA LYS A 256 27.23 27.73 -23.27
C LYS A 256 28.55 28.26 -23.85
N THR A 257 29.49 27.39 -24.21
CA THR A 257 30.75 27.79 -24.86
C THR A 257 30.52 28.31 -26.27
N GLU A 258 29.64 27.68 -27.04
CA GLU A 258 29.24 28.10 -28.39
C GLU A 258 28.61 29.48 -28.35
N ALA A 259 27.61 29.68 -27.48
CA ALA A 259 26.98 30.98 -27.28
C ALA A 259 27.96 32.08 -26.81
N LEU A 260 29.05 31.71 -26.11
CA LEU A 260 30.10 32.66 -25.73
C LEU A 260 31.05 32.96 -26.91
N LEU A 261 31.38 31.95 -27.71
CA LEU A 261 32.21 32.10 -28.93
C LEU A 261 31.48 32.89 -30.02
N ASP A 262 30.17 32.71 -30.16
CA ASP A 262 29.33 33.48 -31.09
C ASP A 262 29.31 34.96 -30.71
N LYS A 263 29.23 35.26 -29.42
CA LYS A 263 29.35 36.64 -28.89
C LYS A 263 30.73 37.24 -29.11
N LEU A 264 31.81 36.43 -29.10
CA LEU A 264 33.17 36.90 -29.37
C LEU A 264 33.46 37.08 -30.87
N ASN A 265 32.76 36.36 -31.74
CA ASN A 265 32.93 36.43 -33.20
C ASN A 265 31.63 36.86 -33.91
N PRO A 266 31.12 38.09 -33.68
CA PRO A 266 29.84 38.58 -34.24
C PRO A 266 29.86 38.82 -35.76
N LYS A 267 30.92 38.41 -36.48
CA LYS A 267 31.09 38.60 -37.93
C LYS A 267 31.07 37.29 -38.73
N LYS A 268 30.57 36.19 -38.15
CA LYS A 268 30.42 34.91 -38.86
C LYS A 268 29.00 34.65 -39.38
N ASP A 269 28.12 35.64 -39.28
CA ASP A 269 26.91 35.65 -40.07
C ASP A 269 27.29 36.18 -41.46
N GLN A 270 27.14 35.32 -42.48
CA GLN A 270 27.47 35.50 -43.89
C GLN A 270 28.85 35.02 -44.35
N GLU A 271 29.14 33.73 -44.17
CA GLU A 271 29.70 32.98 -45.31
C GLU A 271 28.65 31.98 -45.80
N LYS A 272 28.11 32.25 -47.00
CA LYS A 272 27.40 31.25 -47.81
C LYS A 272 28.22 29.96 -47.81
N PRO A 273 27.60 28.76 -47.88
CA PRO A 273 28.37 27.53 -48.02
C PRO A 273 29.25 27.67 -49.26
N LYS A 274 30.56 27.86 -49.05
CA LYS A 274 31.54 27.54 -50.09
C LYS A 274 31.26 26.08 -50.37
N GLU A 275 30.85 25.77 -51.59
CA GLU A 275 30.73 24.42 -52.10
C GLU A 275 32.10 23.76 -51.96
N SER A 276 32.40 23.24 -50.77
CA SER A 276 33.50 22.34 -50.57
C SER A 276 33.07 21.09 -51.31
N SER A 277 33.67 20.88 -52.49
CA SER A 277 33.54 19.68 -53.31
C SER A 277 33.16 18.48 -52.46
N SER A 278 32.01 17.86 -52.74
CA SER A 278 31.33 16.89 -51.86
C SER A 278 32.11 15.60 -51.58
N PHE A 279 33.37 15.50 -52.03
CA PHE A 279 34.19 14.33 -51.86
C PHE A 279 35.11 14.46 -50.64
N LYS A 280 34.75 13.74 -49.57
CA LYS A 280 35.63 13.53 -48.43
C LYS A 280 36.71 12.53 -48.82
N ALA A 281 37.96 12.99 -48.96
CA ALA A 281 39.08 12.11 -49.28
C ALA A 281 39.18 10.96 -48.26
N LYS A 282 39.19 9.71 -48.75
CA LYS A 282 39.20 8.49 -47.93
C LYS A 282 40.51 8.29 -47.16
N TYR A 283 41.60 8.91 -47.63
CA TYR A 283 42.94 8.78 -47.08
C TYR A 283 43.56 10.14 -46.82
N ASN A 284 44.38 10.23 -45.77
CA ASN A 284 45.14 11.44 -45.43
C ASN A 284 46.22 11.71 -46.50
N THR A 285 46.22 12.92 -47.05
CA THR A 285 47.09 13.37 -48.14
C THR A 285 48.57 13.32 -47.80
N GLN A 286 48.94 13.42 -46.52
CA GLN A 286 50.34 13.34 -46.07
C GLN A 286 50.90 11.92 -46.18
N PHE A 287 50.06 10.90 -46.06
CA PHE A 287 50.52 9.50 -45.98
C PHE A 287 50.25 8.72 -47.27
N ASN A 288 49.21 9.07 -48.04
CA ASN A 288 48.87 8.40 -49.29
C ASN A 288 48.44 9.40 -50.39
N PRO A 289 49.37 10.17 -50.96
CA PRO A 289 49.05 11.26 -51.89
C PRO A 289 48.46 10.78 -53.22
N TYR A 290 48.87 9.60 -53.71
CA TYR A 290 48.37 9.03 -54.97
C TYR A 290 46.89 8.63 -54.88
N LEU A 291 46.49 7.99 -53.78
CA LEU A 291 45.11 7.55 -53.56
C LEU A 291 44.17 8.71 -53.21
N ALA A 292 44.68 9.76 -52.58
CA ALA A 292 43.89 10.94 -52.25
C ALA A 292 43.49 11.75 -53.51
N LYS A 293 44.26 11.65 -54.60
CA LYS A 293 44.04 12.39 -55.85
C LYS A 293 43.14 11.68 -56.88
N GLN A 294 42.79 10.41 -56.68
CA GLN A 294 42.02 9.63 -57.65
C GLN A 294 40.53 10.04 -57.77
N ASN A 295 40.03 10.90 -56.88
CA ASN A 295 38.61 11.29 -56.84
C ASN A 295 38.34 12.69 -57.43
N TYR A 296 39.31 13.23 -58.18
CA TYR A 296 39.16 14.46 -58.97
C TYR A 296 39.04 14.08 -60.45
N SER A 297 37.85 13.66 -60.90
CA SER A 297 37.49 13.58 -62.34
C SER A 297 36.20 14.33 -62.57
#